data_AF-A0A2N1DD56-F1
#
_entry.id   AF-A0A2N1DD56-F1
#
_cell.length_a   1.000
_cell.length_b   1.000
_cell.length_c   1.000
_cell.angle_alpha   90.00
_cell.angle_beta   90.00
_cell.angle_gamma   90.00
#
_symmetry.space_group_name_H-M   'P 1'
#
loop_
_entity.id
_entity.type
_entity.pdbx_description
1 polymer ?
#
loop_
_entity_poly.entity_id
_entity_poly.type
_entity_poly.pdbx_seq_one_letter_code
_entity_poly.pdbx_strand_id
1 'polypeptide(L)'
;MPIQISFELSDSDLDHFRSMMKAAMEKASEYPPAEVLKKARAVCAEMEQANLPDFVKHRMESLETLISALEDPEWQMPEDEKNEILTSLAYFSEPEDLVPDNIPGLGYVDDAIMIELVIQELSQDLSAYKQFCKYRTTEENRRGAEANVNRDSWLTSKRTELRSQMRRGRSTGGSRRLFSRIM
;
A
#
# COMPACT_ATOMS: atom_id res chain seq x y z
N MET A 1 0.38 -25.14 16.28
CA MET A 1 0.12 -25.76 14.96
C MET A 1 -0.75 -24.79 14.19
N PRO A 2 -0.30 -24.26 13.03
CA PRO A 2 -1.12 -23.38 12.21
C PRO A 2 -2.22 -24.19 11.48
N ILE A 3 -3.40 -23.60 11.34
CA ILE A 3 -4.50 -24.13 10.52
C ILE A 3 -4.72 -23.11 9.39
N GLN A 4 -4.75 -23.59 8.15
CA GLN A 4 -5.04 -22.75 6.99
C GLN A 4 -6.54 -22.81 6.68
N ILE A 5 -7.16 -21.63 6.59
CA ILE A 5 -8.54 -21.43 6.16
C ILE A 5 -8.49 -20.63 4.87
N SER A 6 -9.19 -21.09 3.83
CA SER A 6 -9.29 -20.41 2.54
C SER A 6 -10.76 -20.13 2.23
N PHE A 7 -11.06 -18.91 1.78
CA PHE A 7 -12.38 -18.49 1.33
C PHE A 7 -12.24 -17.70 0.03
N GLU A 8 -13.26 -17.77 -0.81
CA GLU A 8 -13.36 -17.00 -2.06
C GLU A 8 -14.41 -15.92 -1.88
N LEU A 9 -14.07 -14.68 -2.25
CA LEU A 9 -15.00 -13.56 -2.23
C LEU A 9 -15.74 -13.52 -3.57
N SER A 10 -17.07 -13.51 -3.51
CA SER A 10 -17.92 -13.31 -4.69
C SER A 10 -17.89 -11.85 -5.16
N ASP A 11 -18.36 -11.59 -6.38
CA ASP A 11 -18.49 -10.22 -6.88
C ASP A 11 -19.35 -9.33 -5.96
N SER A 12 -20.41 -9.88 -5.36
CA SER A 12 -21.24 -9.14 -4.39
C SER A 12 -20.50 -8.82 -3.08
N ASP A 13 -19.61 -9.70 -2.63
CA ASP A 13 -18.79 -9.44 -1.43
C ASP A 13 -17.78 -8.32 -1.74
N LEU A 14 -17.16 -8.36 -2.92
CA LEU A 14 -16.26 -7.32 -3.39
C LEU A 14 -16.97 -5.96 -3.53
N ASP A 15 -18.23 -5.95 -3.99
CA ASP A 15 -19.05 -4.73 -4.08
C ASP A 15 -19.37 -4.13 -2.70
N HIS A 16 -19.49 -4.95 -1.66
CA HIS A 16 -19.61 -4.47 -0.29
C HIS A 16 -18.33 -3.75 0.17
N PHE A 17 -17.15 -4.39 0.03
CA PHE A 17 -15.87 -3.78 0.38
C PHE A 17 -15.60 -2.49 -0.41
N ARG A 18 -15.94 -2.48 -1.70
CA ARG A 18 -15.91 -1.28 -2.55
C ARG A 18 -16.73 -0.13 -1.98
N SER A 19 -17.94 -0.43 -1.53
CA SER A 19 -18.85 0.58 -0.98
C SER A 19 -18.34 1.14 0.36
N MET A 20 -17.77 0.28 1.21
CA MET A 20 -17.12 0.70 2.45
C MET A 20 -15.91 1.60 2.18
N MET A 21 -15.07 1.21 1.22
CA MET A 21 -13.91 2.01 0.82
C MET A 21 -14.36 3.37 0.31
N LYS A 22 -15.38 3.43 -0.55
CA LYS A 22 -15.95 4.69 -1.03
C LYS A 22 -16.42 5.61 0.11
N ALA A 23 -17.16 5.07 1.07
CA ALA A 23 -17.62 5.85 2.22
C ALA A 23 -16.45 6.39 3.06
N ALA A 24 -15.39 5.58 3.21
CA ALA A 24 -14.17 6.01 3.88
C ALA A 24 -13.44 7.12 3.14
N MET A 25 -13.37 7.04 1.82
CA MET A 25 -12.79 8.10 0.99
C MET A 25 -13.55 9.40 1.10
N GLU A 26 -14.89 9.35 1.08
CA GLU A 26 -15.72 10.55 1.17
C GLU A 26 -15.43 11.28 2.49
N LYS A 27 -15.37 10.56 3.61
CA LYS A 27 -14.96 11.12 4.91
C LYS A 27 -13.53 11.65 4.89
N ALA A 28 -12.61 10.86 4.35
CA ALA A 28 -11.20 11.20 4.41
C ALA A 28 -10.78 12.31 3.42
N SER A 29 -11.61 12.61 2.41
CA SER A 29 -11.42 13.73 1.49
C SER A 29 -11.41 15.10 2.19
N GLU A 30 -11.90 15.16 3.43
CA GLU A 30 -11.84 16.33 4.29
C GLU A 30 -10.43 16.58 4.86
N TYR A 31 -9.53 15.59 4.81
CA TYR A 31 -8.18 15.69 5.33
C TYR A 31 -7.13 16.00 4.26
N PRO A 32 -6.13 16.84 4.57
CA PRO A 32 -4.96 16.99 3.72
C PRO A 32 -4.18 15.68 3.56
N PRO A 33 -3.55 15.41 2.39
CA PRO A 33 -2.70 14.23 2.16
C PRO A 33 -1.65 13.96 3.25
N ALA A 34 -1.05 15.01 3.78
CA ALA A 34 -0.05 14.92 4.84
C ALA A 34 -0.65 14.41 6.18
N GLU A 35 -1.91 14.73 6.44
CA GLU A 35 -2.61 14.28 7.64
C GLU A 35 -3.00 12.81 7.54
N VAL A 36 -3.46 12.36 6.36
CA VAL A 36 -3.72 10.94 6.08
C VAL A 36 -2.46 10.09 6.27
N LEU A 37 -1.32 10.54 5.74
CA LEU A 37 -0.02 9.87 5.93
C LEU A 37 0.38 9.80 7.41
N LYS A 38 0.22 10.91 8.13
CA LYS A 38 0.54 10.97 9.55
C LYS A 38 -0.31 10.00 10.37
N LYS A 39 -1.62 9.95 10.11
CA LYS A 39 -2.55 9.01 10.76
C LYS A 39 -2.21 7.56 10.41
N ALA A 40 -1.97 7.24 9.14
CA ALA A 40 -1.58 5.90 8.70
C ALA A 40 -0.28 5.42 9.39
N ARG A 41 0.71 6.31 9.54
CA ARG A 41 1.94 6.00 10.27
C ARG A 41 1.71 5.79 11.77
N ALA A 42 0.82 6.58 12.39
CA ALA A 42 0.45 6.37 13.79
C ALA A 42 -0.18 4.99 13.99
N VAL A 43 -1.09 4.58 13.10
CA VAL A 43 -1.71 3.25 13.12
C VAL A 43 -0.66 2.14 12.99
N CYS A 44 0.28 2.24 12.04
CA CYS A 44 1.36 1.25 11.94
C CYS A 44 2.20 1.15 13.23
N ALA A 45 2.53 2.28 13.87
CA ALA A 45 3.34 2.30 15.08
C ALA A 45 2.59 1.75 16.31
N GLU A 46 1.29 2.04 16.44
CA GLU A 46 0.43 1.47 17.49
C GLU A 46 0.28 -0.05 17.30
N MET A 47 0.09 -0.48 16.06
CA MET A 47 -0.05 -1.88 15.69
C MET A 47 1.23 -2.71 15.89
N GLU A 48 2.41 -2.11 15.71
CA GLU A 48 3.69 -2.77 16.01
C GLU A 48 3.87 -3.07 17.50
N GLN A 49 3.28 -2.23 18.38
CA GLN A 49 3.29 -2.42 19.82
C GLN A 49 2.18 -3.37 20.29
N ALA A 50 1.13 -3.55 19.48
CA ALA A 50 0.05 -4.47 19.76
C ALA A 50 0.46 -5.91 19.47
N ASN A 51 -0.04 -6.85 20.30
CA ASN A 51 0.18 -8.28 20.07
C ASN A 51 -0.77 -8.79 18.97
N LEU A 52 -0.54 -8.34 17.74
CA LEU A 52 -1.37 -8.68 16.58
C LEU A 52 -1.18 -10.15 16.16
N PRO A 53 -2.24 -10.77 15.60
CA PRO A 53 -2.10 -12.06 14.93
C PRO A 53 -1.10 -12.00 13.76
N ASP A 54 -0.36 -13.08 13.54
CA ASP A 54 0.70 -13.11 12.51
C ASP A 54 0.18 -12.85 11.09
N PHE A 55 -1.08 -13.20 10.79
CA PHE A 55 -1.68 -12.94 9.48
C PHE A 55 -1.91 -11.44 9.20
N VAL A 56 -2.05 -10.62 10.25
CA VAL A 56 -2.19 -9.16 10.15
C VAL A 56 -0.81 -8.51 10.02
N LYS A 57 0.21 -9.02 10.73
CA LYS A 57 1.58 -8.47 10.71
C LYS A 57 2.16 -8.35 9.31
N HIS A 58 2.07 -9.40 8.50
CA HIS A 58 2.61 -9.37 7.13
C HIS A 58 1.95 -8.29 6.23
N ARG A 59 0.67 -8.02 6.49
CA ARG A 59 -0.08 -6.98 5.80
C ARG A 59 0.35 -5.60 6.27
N MET A 60 0.60 -5.43 7.57
CA MET A 60 1.16 -4.21 8.13
C MET A 60 2.55 -3.88 7.56
N GLU A 61 3.44 -4.86 7.41
CA GLU A 61 4.75 -4.66 6.77
C GLU A 61 4.63 -4.12 5.33
N SER A 62 3.61 -4.60 4.61
CA SER A 62 3.32 -4.13 3.25
C SER A 62 2.76 -2.71 3.25
N LEU A 63 1.91 -2.37 4.22
CA LEU A 63 1.39 -1.02 4.43
C LEU A 63 2.53 -0.04 4.76
N GLU A 64 3.46 -0.42 5.64
CA GLU A 64 4.63 0.38 5.99
C GLU A 64 5.52 0.62 4.76
N THR A 65 5.68 -0.40 3.91
CA THR A 65 6.40 -0.25 2.65
C THR A 65 5.72 0.77 1.72
N LEU A 66 4.38 0.79 1.65
CA LEU A 66 3.63 1.78 0.88
C LEU A 66 3.83 3.20 1.41
N ILE A 67 3.73 3.38 2.72
CA ILE A 67 3.96 4.68 3.38
C ILE A 67 5.39 5.15 3.08
N SER A 68 6.38 4.26 3.18
CA SER A 68 7.78 4.56 2.84
C SER A 68 7.93 4.99 1.38
N ALA A 69 7.21 4.34 0.46
CA ALA A 69 7.21 4.71 -0.95
C ALA A 69 6.63 6.10 -1.22
N LEU A 70 5.59 6.49 -0.47
CA LEU A 70 4.96 7.82 -0.58
C LEU A 70 5.86 8.94 -0.04
N GLU A 71 6.66 8.64 0.98
CA GLU A 71 7.56 9.61 1.60
C GLU A 71 8.94 9.68 0.93
N ASP A 72 9.33 8.69 0.13
CA ASP A 72 10.64 8.63 -0.52
C ASP A 72 10.72 9.64 -1.68
N PRO A 73 11.42 10.78 -1.51
CA PRO A 73 11.52 11.78 -2.57
C PRO A 73 12.34 11.30 -3.75
N GLU A 74 13.23 10.29 -3.57
CA GLU A 74 14.01 9.70 -4.64
C GLU A 74 13.18 8.75 -5.49
N TRP A 75 12.06 8.22 -4.99
CA TRP A 75 11.15 7.41 -5.81
C TRP A 75 10.37 8.25 -6.83
N GLN A 76 10.11 9.53 -6.51
CA GLN A 76 9.39 10.50 -7.35
C GLN A 76 8.04 9.97 -7.87
N MET A 77 7.27 9.32 -7.02
CA MET A 77 5.98 8.73 -7.40
C MET A 77 5.10 9.75 -8.16
N PRO A 78 4.49 9.36 -9.30
CA PRO A 78 3.50 10.18 -9.98
C PRO A 78 2.35 10.59 -9.06
N GLU A 79 1.81 11.80 -9.22
CA GLU A 79 0.74 12.30 -8.35
C GLU A 79 -0.57 11.51 -8.48
N ASP A 80 -0.85 10.91 -9.65
CA ASP A 80 -1.98 10.00 -9.86
C ASP A 80 -1.84 8.72 -9.01
N GLU A 81 -0.69 8.05 -9.06
CA GLU A 81 -0.41 6.86 -8.25
C GLU A 81 -0.39 7.20 -6.75
N LYS A 82 0.15 8.37 -6.39
CA LYS A 82 0.19 8.86 -5.02
C LYS A 82 -1.21 9.09 -4.46
N ASN A 83 -2.09 9.73 -5.22
CA ASN A 83 -3.47 9.97 -4.81
C ASN A 83 -4.24 8.66 -4.63
N GLU A 84 -4.05 7.68 -5.51
CA GLU A 84 -4.66 6.35 -5.36
C GLU A 84 -4.25 5.69 -4.03
N ILE A 85 -2.94 5.67 -3.72
CA ILE A 85 -2.47 5.05 -2.47
C ILE A 85 -2.97 5.82 -1.26
N LEU A 86 -2.90 7.16 -1.27
CA LEU A 86 -3.40 8.00 -0.18
C LEU A 86 -4.88 7.77 0.09
N THR A 87 -5.66 7.60 -0.97
CA THR A 87 -7.10 7.32 -0.91
C THR A 87 -7.37 5.97 -0.26
N SER A 88 -6.59 4.93 -0.60
CA SER A 88 -6.68 3.63 0.07
C SER A 88 -6.18 3.67 1.53
N LEU A 89 -5.19 4.52 1.84
CA LEU A 89 -4.68 4.71 3.20
C LEU A 89 -5.67 5.47 4.10
N ALA A 90 -6.49 6.31 3.50
CA ALA A 90 -7.53 7.06 4.18
C ALA A 90 -8.52 6.15 4.93
N TYR A 91 -8.82 4.97 4.37
CA TYR A 91 -9.61 3.94 5.07
C TYR A 91 -8.99 3.54 6.42
N PHE A 92 -7.67 3.41 6.49
CA PHE A 92 -6.97 3.02 7.72
C PHE A 92 -6.79 4.17 8.71
N SER A 93 -7.00 5.41 8.29
CA SER A 93 -6.79 6.59 9.13
C SER A 93 -7.92 6.84 10.14
N GLU A 94 -9.09 6.22 9.95
CA GLU A 94 -10.23 6.25 10.87
C GLU A 94 -10.90 4.86 10.94
N PRO A 95 -10.25 3.87 11.60
CA PRO A 95 -10.78 2.51 11.73
C PRO A 95 -12.09 2.47 12.54
N GLU A 96 -12.16 3.29 13.62
CA GLU A 96 -13.27 3.28 14.58
C GLU A 96 -14.64 3.64 13.97
N ASP A 97 -14.68 4.33 12.83
CA ASP A 97 -15.90 4.95 12.29
C ASP A 97 -16.51 4.20 11.08
N LEU A 98 -15.90 3.07 10.67
CA LEU A 98 -16.30 2.27 9.50
C LEU A 98 -16.45 0.77 9.77
N VAL A 99 -15.75 0.22 10.77
CA VAL A 99 -15.90 -1.16 11.23
C VAL A 99 -16.11 -1.14 12.75
N PRO A 100 -17.28 -1.53 13.28
CA PRO A 100 -17.51 -1.49 14.73
C PRO A 100 -16.59 -2.48 15.47
N ASP A 101 -15.78 -1.98 16.39
CA ASP A 101 -14.79 -2.69 17.23
C ASP A 101 -15.40 -3.66 18.28
N ASN A 102 -16.24 -4.60 17.85
CA ASN A 102 -17.06 -5.35 18.80
C ASN A 102 -16.72 -6.84 18.91
N ILE A 103 -15.67 -7.36 18.25
CA ILE A 103 -15.27 -8.76 18.45
C ILE A 103 -13.73 -8.94 18.49
N PRO A 104 -13.14 -9.16 19.68
CA PRO A 104 -11.72 -9.48 19.83
C PRO A 104 -11.34 -10.70 18.97
N GLY A 105 -10.43 -10.51 18.02
CA GLY A 105 -9.93 -11.58 17.14
C GLY A 105 -10.67 -11.73 15.81
N LEU A 106 -11.93 -11.30 15.70
CA LEU A 106 -12.73 -11.38 14.46
C LEU A 106 -12.80 -10.05 13.69
N GLY A 107 -12.78 -8.90 14.35
CA GLY A 107 -12.71 -7.59 13.67
C GLY A 107 -11.48 -7.46 12.74
N TYR A 108 -10.34 -8.02 13.18
CA TYR A 108 -9.12 -8.06 12.40
C TYR A 108 -9.21 -8.87 11.10
N VAL A 109 -10.21 -9.76 10.96
CA VAL A 109 -10.36 -10.56 9.73
C VAL A 109 -10.85 -9.67 8.60
N ASP A 110 -11.86 -8.84 8.85
CA ASP A 110 -12.39 -7.91 7.85
C ASP A 110 -11.35 -6.84 7.49
N ASP A 111 -10.61 -6.33 8.48
CA ASP A 111 -9.48 -5.43 8.23
C ASP A 111 -8.38 -6.12 7.43
N ALA A 112 -8.00 -7.35 7.78
CA ALA A 112 -6.99 -8.10 7.05
C ALA A 112 -7.42 -8.44 5.62
N ILE A 113 -8.71 -8.61 5.37
CA ILE A 113 -9.26 -8.72 4.02
C ILE A 113 -9.11 -7.38 3.30
N MET A 114 -9.54 -6.28 3.90
CA MET A 114 -9.44 -4.96 3.28
C MET A 114 -7.98 -4.58 2.94
N ILE A 115 -7.06 -4.75 3.90
CA ILE A 115 -5.64 -4.49 3.69
C ILE A 115 -5.10 -5.41 2.58
N GLU A 116 -5.49 -6.68 2.55
CA GLU A 116 -5.09 -7.58 1.48
C GLU A 116 -5.60 -7.13 0.11
N LEU A 117 -6.85 -6.68 0.00
CA LEU A 117 -7.41 -6.18 -1.25
C LEU A 117 -6.65 -4.94 -1.75
N VAL A 118 -6.31 -4.01 -0.85
CA VAL A 118 -5.49 -2.83 -1.16
C VAL A 118 -4.06 -3.23 -1.56
N ILE A 119 -3.42 -4.15 -0.82
CA ILE A 119 -2.08 -4.64 -1.15
C ILE A 119 -2.08 -5.35 -2.50
N GLN A 120 -3.08 -6.17 -2.80
CA GLN A 120 -3.19 -6.87 -4.08
C GLN A 120 -3.32 -5.87 -5.23
N GLU A 121 -4.12 -4.83 -5.05
CA GLU A 121 -4.24 -3.75 -6.03
C GLU A 121 -2.92 -2.99 -6.24
N LEU A 122 -2.19 -2.73 -5.16
CA LEU A 122 -0.92 -1.99 -5.17
C LEU A 122 0.31 -2.89 -5.29
N SER A 123 0.13 -4.19 -5.56
CA SER A 123 1.19 -5.20 -5.51
C SER A 123 2.33 -4.91 -6.50
N GLN A 124 1.99 -4.38 -7.67
CA GLN A 124 2.95 -3.98 -8.69
C GLN A 124 3.76 -2.75 -8.23
N ASP A 125 3.09 -1.76 -7.65
CA ASP A 125 3.69 -0.53 -7.13
C ASP A 125 4.64 -0.84 -5.96
N LEU A 126 4.20 -1.70 -5.03
CA LEU A 126 5.01 -2.25 -3.94
C LEU A 126 6.25 -2.99 -4.45
N SER A 127 6.08 -3.88 -5.43
CA SER A 127 7.18 -4.63 -6.02
C SER A 127 8.20 -3.72 -6.69
N ALA A 128 7.72 -2.72 -7.44
CA ALA A 128 8.58 -1.74 -8.09
C ALA A 128 9.39 -0.91 -7.08
N TYR A 129 8.74 -0.44 -6.00
CA TYR A 129 9.42 0.30 -4.95
C TYR A 129 10.47 -0.54 -4.21
N LYS A 130 10.15 -1.80 -3.85
CA LYS A 130 11.12 -2.73 -3.25
C LYS A 130 12.33 -2.97 -4.16
N GLN A 131 12.09 -3.13 -5.47
CA GLN A 131 13.16 -3.27 -6.46
C GLN A 131 14.01 -2.01 -6.59
N PHE A 132 13.39 -0.84 -6.55
CA PHE A 132 14.08 0.45 -6.56
C PHE A 132 15.00 0.59 -5.34
N CYS A 133 14.49 0.34 -4.13
CA CYS A 133 15.27 0.40 -2.89
C CYS A 133 16.46 -0.57 -2.93
N LYS A 134 16.22 -1.82 -3.34
CA LYS A 134 17.29 -2.82 -3.47
C LYS A 134 18.36 -2.38 -4.46
N TYR A 135 17.96 -1.82 -5.60
CA TYR A 135 18.89 -1.31 -6.61
C TYR A 135 19.71 -0.14 -6.07
N ARG A 136 19.05 0.83 -5.41
CA ARG A 136 19.70 1.98 -4.76
C ARG A 136 20.79 1.52 -3.79
N THR A 137 20.43 0.69 -2.81
CA THR A 137 21.39 0.19 -1.81
C THR A 137 22.53 -0.62 -2.43
N THR A 138 22.25 -1.41 -3.46
CA THR A 138 23.28 -2.22 -4.14
C THR A 138 24.29 -1.34 -4.87
N GLU A 139 23.82 -0.34 -5.62
CA GLU A 139 24.69 0.57 -6.37
C GLU A 139 25.46 1.52 -5.45
N GLU A 140 24.87 1.96 -4.34
CA GLU A 140 25.56 2.71 -3.29
C GLU A 140 26.73 1.91 -2.69
N ASN A 141 26.47 0.67 -2.29
CA ASN A 141 27.50 -0.20 -1.73
C ASN A 141 28.60 -0.53 -2.75
N ARG A 142 28.22 -0.70 -4.02
CA ARG A 142 29.16 -1.02 -5.10
C ARG A 142 30.07 0.16 -5.47
N ARG A 143 29.52 1.37 -5.52
CA ARG A 143 30.24 2.58 -5.96
C ARG A 143 30.92 3.31 -4.80
N GLY A 144 30.52 3.05 -3.56
CA GLY A 144 31.11 3.67 -2.37
C GLY A 144 31.07 5.19 -2.44
N ALA A 145 32.23 5.85 -2.26
CA ALA A 145 32.34 7.31 -2.32
C ALA A 145 31.94 7.91 -3.68
N GLU A 146 32.00 7.14 -4.77
CA GLU A 146 31.62 7.58 -6.11
C GLU A 146 30.12 7.43 -6.39
N ALA A 147 29.33 6.86 -5.46
CA ALA A 147 27.89 6.70 -5.63
C ALA A 147 27.15 8.03 -5.82
N ASN A 148 27.69 9.11 -5.24
CA ASN A 148 27.14 10.46 -5.40
C ASN A 148 27.43 11.07 -6.77
N VAL A 149 28.40 10.54 -7.52
CA VAL A 149 28.69 10.98 -8.88
C VAL A 149 27.62 10.40 -9.80
N ASN A 150 26.84 11.30 -10.41
CA ASN A 150 25.78 10.94 -11.35
C ASN A 150 24.63 10.09 -10.75
N ARG A 151 24.42 10.19 -9.42
CA ARG A 151 23.38 9.49 -8.65
C ARG A 151 22.02 9.52 -9.31
N ASP A 152 21.57 10.73 -9.62
CA ASP A 152 20.24 10.96 -10.18
C ASP A 152 20.05 10.32 -11.56
N SER A 153 21.10 10.21 -12.38
CA SER A 153 20.97 9.63 -13.74
C SER A 153 20.68 8.14 -13.70
N TRP A 154 21.37 7.37 -12.86
CA TRP A 154 21.12 5.93 -12.77
C TRP A 154 19.85 5.62 -11.98
N LEU A 155 19.48 6.42 -10.97
CA LEU A 155 18.17 6.33 -10.33
C LEU A 155 17.03 6.63 -11.32
N THR A 156 17.16 7.70 -12.11
CA THR A 156 16.19 8.05 -13.17
C THR A 156 16.02 6.95 -14.20
N SER A 157 17.13 6.36 -14.64
CA SER A 157 17.11 5.23 -15.58
C SER A 157 16.34 4.05 -14.98
N LYS A 158 16.60 3.70 -13.71
CA LYS A 158 15.91 2.61 -13.03
C LYS A 158 14.42 2.88 -12.82
N ARG A 159 14.04 4.09 -12.39
CA ARG A 159 12.63 4.50 -12.26
C ARG A 159 11.87 4.33 -13.58
N THR A 160 12.48 4.79 -14.68
CA THR A 160 11.87 4.72 -16.01
C THR A 160 11.68 3.27 -16.46
N GLU A 161 12.67 2.40 -16.23
CA GLU A 161 12.59 0.97 -16.51
C GLU A 161 11.43 0.32 -15.73
N LEU A 162 11.38 0.52 -14.41
CA LEU A 162 10.36 -0.06 -13.53
C LEU A 162 8.95 0.41 -13.93
N ARG A 163 8.77 1.71 -14.20
CA ARG A 163 7.49 2.25 -14.67
C ARG A 163 7.06 1.68 -16.01
N SER A 164 7.99 1.50 -16.95
CA SER A 164 7.68 0.86 -18.22
C SER A 164 7.24 -0.60 -18.02
N GLN A 165 7.82 -1.32 -17.05
CA GLN A 165 7.41 -2.69 -16.74
C GLN A 165 6.01 -2.71 -16.12
N MET A 166 5.70 -1.83 -15.18
CA MET A 166 4.37 -1.69 -14.59
C MET A 166 3.31 -1.40 -15.65
N ARG A 167 3.54 -0.42 -16.54
CA ARG A 167 2.60 -0.09 -17.63
C ARG A 167 2.33 -1.27 -18.57
N ARG A 168 3.37 -2.04 -18.90
CA ARG A 168 3.21 -3.25 -19.73
C ARG A 168 2.41 -4.32 -18.99
N GLY A 169 2.74 -4.57 -17.72
CA GLY A 169 2.00 -5.51 -16.87
C GLY A 169 0.52 -5.15 -16.71
N ARG A 170 0.21 -3.85 -16.59
CA ARG A 170 -1.17 -3.33 -16.55
C ARG A 170 -1.95 -3.53 -17.87
N SER A 171 -1.26 -3.62 -19.01
CA SER A 171 -1.89 -3.82 -20.33
C SER A 171 -2.19 -5.29 -20.67
N THR A 172 -1.41 -6.23 -20.16
CA THR A 172 -1.54 -7.67 -20.44
C THR A 172 -2.27 -8.44 -19.35
N GLY A 173 -2.19 -7.99 -18.09
CA GLY A 173 -2.99 -8.52 -17.00
C GLY A 173 -4.33 -7.81 -16.99
N GLY A 174 -5.41 -8.46 -17.43
CA GLY A 174 -6.80 -7.98 -17.29
C GLY A 174 -7.29 -7.86 -15.84
N SER A 175 -6.39 -7.61 -14.88
CA SER A 175 -6.71 -7.29 -13.50
C SER A 175 -7.35 -5.91 -13.50
N ARG A 176 -8.68 -5.88 -13.53
CA ARG A 176 -9.43 -4.70 -13.16
C ARG A 176 -9.03 -4.39 -11.72
N ARG A 177 -8.26 -3.32 -11.54
CA ARG A 177 -8.02 -2.70 -10.24
C ARG A 177 -9.37 -2.64 -9.51
N LEU A 178 -9.43 -3.30 -8.36
CA LEU A 178 -10.68 -3.54 -7.66
C LEU A 178 -11.36 -2.22 -7.27
N PHE A 179 -10.58 -1.17 -7.07
CA PHE A 179 -11.04 0.14 -6.63
C PHE A 179 -10.83 1.26 -7.67
N SER A 180 -10.27 1.00 -8.86
CA SER A 180 -10.03 2.05 -9.88
C SER A 180 -11.29 2.64 -10.54
N ARG A 181 -12.48 2.18 -10.16
CA ARG A 181 -13.76 2.80 -10.59
C ARG A 181 -14.35 3.72 -9.53
N ILE A 182 -13.70 3.77 -8.37
CA ILE A 182 -14.14 4.47 -7.17
C ILE A 182 -13.12 5.56 -6.80
N MET A 183 -11.83 5.31 -7.07
CA MET A 183 -10.74 6.28 -7.04
C MET A 183 -10.69 7.18 -8.27
#